data_AF-A0A4V6J226-F1
#
_entry.id   AF-A0A4V6J226-F1
#
_cell.length_a   1.000
_cell.length_b   1.000
_cell.length_c   1.000
_cell.angle_alpha   90.00
_cell.angle_beta   90.00
_cell.angle_gamma   90.00
#
_symmetry.space_group_name_H-M   'P 1'
#
loop_
_entity.id
_entity.type
_entity.pdbx_description
1 polymer ?
#
loop_
_entity_poly.entity_id
_entity_poly.type
_entity_poly.pdbx_seq_one_letter_code
_entity_poly.pdbx_strand_id
1 'polypeptide(L)'
;MQELAEEWRQKLVEAAAEGSDELMEKFFGGEELTEEEIKTSLRKRVLNNEIILVTCGSAFKNKGVQAMLDAVVEYLPAPTDVTAINGILDDGKDTPAVRHSDDNEPFAALAFKIATDPFVGNLTFFRVYSGVVNSGDTVFNPVKSARERLGRIVQMHANKREEIKEVRAGDIAAAIGLKEVTTGDTLCDQDNVIILERMEFPEPVISIAV
;
A
#
# COMPACT_ATOMS: atom_id res chain seq x y z
N MET A 1 -7.47 -36.93 10.29
CA MET A 1 -7.56 -35.46 10.13
C MET A 1 -7.30 -34.72 11.42
N GLN A 2 -7.79 -35.22 12.57
CA GLN A 2 -7.49 -34.62 13.87
C GLN A 2 -5.98 -34.54 14.16
N GLU A 3 -5.25 -35.64 14.00
CA GLU A 3 -3.77 -35.66 14.17
C GLU A 3 -3.05 -34.60 13.31
N LEU A 4 -3.46 -34.48 12.03
CA LEU A 4 -2.89 -33.49 11.11
C LEU A 4 -3.23 -32.05 11.53
N ALA A 5 -4.45 -31.82 12.05
CA ALA A 5 -4.86 -30.51 12.54
C ALA A 5 -4.09 -30.11 13.81
N GLU A 6 -3.86 -31.06 14.72
CA GLU A 6 -3.04 -30.88 15.91
C GLU A 6 -1.58 -30.58 15.55
N GLU A 7 -1.01 -31.29 14.57
CA GLU A 7 0.35 -31.03 14.06
C GLU A 7 0.51 -29.60 13.52
N TRP A 8 -0.38 -29.15 12.63
CA TRP A 8 -0.29 -27.80 12.05
C TRP A 8 -0.63 -26.71 13.06
N ARG A 9 -1.52 -26.99 14.02
CA ARG A 9 -1.76 -26.07 15.14
C ARG A 9 -0.50 -25.91 15.99
N GLN A 10 0.22 -26.99 16.28
CA GLN A 10 1.46 -26.91 17.05
C GLN A 10 2.51 -26.05 16.32
N LYS A 11 2.71 -26.26 15.01
CA LYS A 11 3.61 -25.44 14.20
C LYS A 11 3.19 -23.96 14.15
N LEU A 12 1.89 -23.69 14.09
CA LEU A 12 1.36 -22.32 14.13
C LEU A 12 1.66 -21.65 15.48
N VAL A 13 1.44 -22.36 16.58
CA VAL A 13 1.68 -21.86 17.95
C VAL A 13 3.17 -21.64 18.19
N GLU A 14 4.02 -22.55 17.72
CA GLU A 14 5.48 -22.42 17.75
C GLU A 14 5.94 -21.18 16.96
N ALA A 15 5.44 -21.01 15.73
CA ALA A 15 5.71 -19.80 14.94
C ALA A 15 5.18 -18.52 15.62
N ALA A 16 4.05 -18.58 16.33
CA ALA A 16 3.58 -17.43 17.09
C ALA A 16 4.48 -17.14 18.30
N ALA A 17 5.00 -18.17 19.00
CA ALA A 17 5.86 -17.99 20.16
C ALA A 17 7.16 -17.24 19.81
N GLU A 18 7.72 -17.47 18.61
CA GLU A 18 8.92 -16.78 18.13
C GLU A 18 8.78 -15.26 17.93
N GLY A 19 7.57 -14.69 17.97
CA GLY A 19 7.37 -13.24 17.74
C GLY A 19 7.75 -12.34 18.92
N SER A 20 8.02 -12.91 20.10
CA SER A 20 8.56 -12.21 21.28
C SER A 20 9.09 -13.17 22.33
N ASP A 21 10.12 -12.74 23.07
CA ASP A 21 10.73 -13.51 24.16
C ASP A 21 9.70 -13.96 25.22
N GLU A 22 8.73 -13.09 25.56
CA GLU A 22 7.68 -13.41 26.54
C GLU A 22 6.82 -14.62 26.12
N LEU A 23 6.41 -14.68 24.84
CA LEU A 23 5.62 -15.80 24.32
C LEU A 23 6.46 -17.07 24.16
N MET A 24 7.74 -16.93 23.86
CA MET A 24 8.69 -18.04 23.80
C MET A 24 8.91 -18.67 25.18
N GLU A 25 9.05 -17.85 26.23
CA GLU A 25 9.14 -18.33 27.62
C GLU A 25 7.87 -19.09 28.05
N LYS A 26 6.68 -18.53 27.78
CA LYS A 26 5.40 -19.22 28.05
C LYS A 26 5.32 -20.57 27.34
N PHE A 27 5.68 -20.60 26.05
CA PHE A 27 5.67 -21.81 25.25
C PHE A 27 6.60 -22.90 25.79
N PHE A 28 7.85 -22.55 26.16
CA PHE A 28 8.78 -23.50 26.78
C PHE A 28 8.41 -23.90 28.21
N GLY A 29 7.70 -23.01 28.94
CA GLY A 29 7.11 -23.31 30.24
C GLY A 29 5.92 -24.27 30.21
N GLY A 30 5.42 -24.61 29.01
CA GLY A 30 4.23 -25.44 28.83
C GLY A 30 2.91 -24.70 29.07
N GLU A 31 2.94 -23.38 29.11
CA GLU A 31 1.73 -22.55 29.20
C GLU A 31 1.07 -22.43 27.83
N GLU A 32 -0.26 -22.58 27.77
CA GLU A 32 -1.00 -22.40 26.52
C GLU A 32 -1.12 -20.92 26.16
N LEU A 33 -0.66 -20.56 24.96
CA LEU A 33 -0.89 -19.24 24.38
C LEU A 33 -2.37 -19.05 24.06
N THR A 34 -2.90 -17.88 24.43
CA THR A 34 -4.28 -17.48 24.10
C THR A 34 -4.42 -17.19 22.60
N GLU A 35 -5.65 -17.24 22.08
CA GLU A 35 -5.91 -16.94 20.67
C GLU A 35 -5.47 -15.52 20.28
N GLU A 36 -5.70 -14.54 21.16
CA GLU A 36 -5.30 -13.14 20.95
C GLU A 36 -3.78 -12.97 20.90
N GLU A 37 -3.04 -13.65 21.78
CA GLU A 37 -1.58 -13.66 21.76
C GLU A 37 -1.04 -14.26 20.46
N ILE A 38 -1.61 -15.39 20.03
CA ILE A 38 -1.23 -16.05 18.78
C ILE A 38 -1.46 -15.10 17.61
N LYS A 39 -2.66 -14.52 17.49
CA LYS A 39 -3.02 -13.62 16.39
C LYS A 39 -2.13 -12.38 16.35
N THR A 40 -1.94 -11.72 17.49
CA THR A 40 -1.14 -10.50 17.60
C THR A 40 0.31 -10.76 17.24
N SER A 41 0.87 -11.87 17.71
CA SER A 41 2.24 -12.25 17.41
C SER A 41 2.43 -12.58 15.93
N LEU A 42 1.53 -13.40 15.34
CA LEU A 42 1.57 -13.70 13.91
C LEU A 42 1.45 -12.43 13.07
N ARG A 43 0.54 -11.51 13.42
CA ARG A 43 0.42 -10.21 12.74
C ARG A 43 1.75 -9.45 12.78
N LYS A 44 2.36 -9.29 13.96
CA LYS A 44 3.65 -8.60 14.12
C LYS A 44 4.73 -9.20 13.20
N ARG A 45 4.86 -10.53 13.18
CA ARG A 45 5.83 -11.23 12.32
C ARG A 45 5.52 -11.08 10.83
N VAL A 46 4.25 -11.06 10.43
CA VAL A 46 3.81 -10.79 9.05
C VAL A 46 4.17 -9.35 8.64
N LEU A 47 3.92 -8.36 9.50
CA LEU A 47 4.25 -6.96 9.25
C LEU A 47 5.77 -6.74 9.10
N ASN A 48 6.56 -7.48 9.88
CA ASN A 48 8.03 -7.48 9.78
C ASN A 48 8.56 -8.33 8.61
N ASN A 49 7.68 -8.97 7.83
CA ASN A 49 8.04 -9.86 6.73
C ASN A 49 8.94 -11.04 7.15
N GLU A 50 8.79 -11.53 8.39
CA GLU A 50 9.53 -12.67 8.95
C GLU A 50 8.87 -14.01 8.60
N ILE A 51 7.55 -14.01 8.42
CA ILE A 51 6.75 -15.19 8.09
C ILE A 51 5.72 -14.87 7.01
N ILE A 52 5.27 -15.91 6.32
CA ILE A 52 4.15 -15.83 5.38
C ILE A 52 3.10 -16.85 5.81
N LEU A 53 1.91 -16.37 6.18
CA LEU A 53 0.80 -17.24 6.56
C LEU A 53 0.21 -17.94 5.34
N VAL A 54 0.12 -19.27 5.40
CA VAL A 54 -0.45 -20.08 4.32
C VAL A 54 -1.91 -20.36 4.63
N THR A 55 -2.81 -19.93 3.74
CA THR A 55 -4.23 -20.26 3.77
C THR A 55 -4.58 -21.21 2.62
N CYS A 56 -5.74 -21.86 2.67
CA CYS A 56 -6.19 -22.77 1.61
C CYS A 56 -7.65 -22.52 1.22
N GLY A 57 -7.96 -22.81 -0.05
CA GLY A 57 -9.28 -22.62 -0.62
C GLY A 57 -9.30 -22.93 -2.11
N SER A 58 -10.48 -22.82 -2.70
CA SER A 58 -10.69 -22.89 -4.14
C SER A 58 -11.63 -21.79 -4.57
N ALA A 59 -11.08 -20.77 -5.24
CA ALA A 59 -11.86 -19.68 -5.82
C ALA A 59 -12.87 -20.22 -6.84
N PHE A 60 -12.44 -21.16 -7.69
CA PHE A 60 -13.32 -21.79 -8.69
C PHE A 60 -14.54 -22.49 -8.08
N LYS A 61 -14.37 -23.10 -6.90
CA LYS A 61 -15.47 -23.78 -6.18
C LYS A 61 -16.18 -22.90 -5.16
N ASN A 62 -15.80 -21.62 -5.05
CA ASN A 62 -16.31 -20.68 -4.03
C ASN A 62 -16.15 -21.18 -2.58
N LYS A 63 -15.00 -21.79 -2.24
CA LYS A 63 -14.72 -22.32 -0.90
C LYS A 63 -13.44 -21.72 -0.33
N GLY A 64 -13.48 -21.15 0.87
CA GLY A 64 -12.30 -20.65 1.59
C GLY A 64 -11.84 -19.23 1.24
N VAL A 65 -12.37 -18.61 0.18
CA VAL A 65 -12.01 -17.22 -0.20
C VAL A 65 -12.38 -16.22 0.91
N GLN A 66 -13.53 -16.38 1.55
CA GLN A 66 -13.99 -15.51 2.63
C GLN A 66 -13.03 -15.55 3.83
N ALA A 67 -12.63 -16.75 4.26
CA ALA A 67 -11.66 -16.91 5.35
C ALA A 67 -10.27 -16.32 5.00
N MET A 68 -9.87 -16.36 3.73
CA MET A 68 -8.65 -15.67 3.28
C MET A 68 -8.80 -14.15 3.35
N LEU A 69 -9.96 -13.60 3.02
CA LEU A 69 -10.23 -12.16 3.17
C LEU A 69 -10.24 -11.72 4.64
N ASP A 70 -10.75 -12.56 5.55
CA ASP A 70 -10.65 -12.31 7.00
C ASP A 70 -9.18 -12.24 7.43
N ALA A 71 -8.34 -13.15 6.92
CA ALA A 71 -6.90 -13.14 7.17
C ALA A 71 -6.19 -11.90 6.62
N VAL A 72 -6.68 -11.31 5.52
CA VAL A 72 -6.17 -10.03 5.00
C VAL A 72 -6.39 -8.92 6.03
N VAL A 73 -7.59 -8.82 6.59
CA VAL A 73 -7.89 -7.81 7.62
C VAL A 73 -7.08 -8.05 8.89
N GLU A 74 -7.00 -9.32 9.32
CA GLU A 74 -6.36 -9.70 10.57
C GLU A 74 -4.83 -9.55 10.55
N TYR A 75 -4.17 -9.85 9.42
CA TYR A 75 -2.71 -10.00 9.40
C TYR A 75 -1.96 -9.06 8.44
N LEU A 76 -2.61 -8.47 7.43
CA LEU A 76 -1.94 -7.53 6.52
C LEU A 76 -1.92 -6.08 7.05
N PRO A 77 -0.93 -5.28 6.62
CA PRO A 77 -0.76 -3.91 7.12
C PRO A 77 -1.89 -2.97 6.72
N ALA A 78 -2.24 -2.07 7.64
CA ALA A 78 -2.84 -0.79 7.32
C ALA A 78 -1.77 0.20 6.80
N PRO A 79 -2.15 1.32 6.16
CA PRO A 79 -1.19 2.35 5.73
C PRO A 79 -0.31 2.91 6.85
N THR A 80 -0.77 2.84 8.10
CA THR A 80 -0.05 3.27 9.30
C THR A 80 0.88 2.21 9.89
N ASP A 81 0.77 0.95 9.44
CA ASP A 81 1.60 -0.17 9.93
C ASP A 81 2.90 -0.34 9.12
N VAL A 82 3.05 0.41 8.03
CA VAL A 82 4.24 0.39 7.17
C VAL A 82 5.13 1.59 7.45
N THR A 83 6.42 1.45 7.10
CA THR A 83 7.37 2.56 7.22
C THR A 83 6.94 3.73 6.34
N ALA A 84 7.21 4.94 6.81
CA ALA A 84 7.03 6.17 6.04
C ALA A 84 7.70 6.07 4.65
N ILE A 85 7.09 6.68 3.64
CA ILE A 85 7.66 6.65 2.29
C ILE A 85 8.90 7.53 2.25
N ASN A 86 9.96 7.02 1.62
CA ASN A 86 11.20 7.77 1.42
C ASN A 86 11.11 8.63 0.16
N GLY A 87 11.84 9.75 0.18
CA GLY A 87 12.05 10.62 -0.96
C GLY A 87 13.27 11.51 -0.76
N ILE A 88 13.45 12.44 -1.69
CA ILE A 88 14.50 13.46 -1.66
C ILE A 88 13.89 14.85 -1.79
N LEU A 89 14.53 15.84 -1.17
CA LEU A 89 14.16 17.24 -1.34
C LEU A 89 14.67 17.80 -2.66
N ASP A 90 13.93 18.75 -3.24
CA ASP A 90 14.30 19.47 -4.46
C ASP A 90 15.24 20.66 -4.14
N ASP A 91 16.35 20.36 -3.44
CA ASP A 91 17.35 21.35 -2.99
C ASP A 91 18.68 21.26 -3.76
N GLY A 92 18.74 20.39 -4.77
CA GLY A 92 19.94 20.10 -5.56
C GLY A 92 21.03 19.32 -4.81
N LYS A 93 20.75 18.80 -3.62
CA LYS A 93 21.68 18.01 -2.79
C LYS A 93 21.18 16.60 -2.50
N ASP A 94 20.06 16.21 -3.07
CA ASP A 94 19.38 14.92 -2.85
C ASP A 94 19.21 14.61 -1.36
N THR A 95 18.88 15.64 -0.56
CA THR A 95 18.71 15.50 0.88
C THR A 95 17.57 14.52 1.17
N PRO A 96 17.83 13.40 1.89
CA PRO A 96 16.79 12.42 2.20
C PRO A 96 15.66 13.03 3.05
N ALA A 97 14.43 12.71 2.70
CA ALA A 97 13.23 13.11 3.41
C ALA A 97 12.23 11.95 3.49
N VAL A 98 11.31 12.04 4.45
CA VAL A 98 10.24 11.05 4.63
C VAL A 98 8.88 11.74 4.72
N ARG A 99 7.83 10.98 4.41
CA ARG A 99 6.44 11.37 4.61
C ARG A 99 5.70 10.26 5.34
N HIS A 100 5.17 10.56 6.52
CA HIS A 100 4.39 9.61 7.32
C HIS A 100 2.94 9.57 6.82
N SER A 101 2.29 8.42 7.04
CA SER A 101 0.89 8.27 6.68
C SER A 101 -0.01 8.97 7.69
N ASP A 102 -0.17 10.28 7.51
CA ASP A 102 -1.01 11.15 8.31
C ASP A 102 -1.69 12.20 7.40
N ASP A 103 -2.98 12.45 7.63
CA ASP A 103 -3.78 13.45 6.93
C ASP A 103 -3.29 14.89 7.21
N ASN A 104 -2.60 15.12 8.32
CA ASN A 104 -2.07 16.43 8.72
C ASN A 104 -0.69 16.75 8.12
N GLU A 105 -0.02 15.76 7.52
CA GLU A 105 1.24 15.99 6.83
C GLU A 105 1.04 16.68 5.47
N PRO A 106 2.07 17.32 4.89
CA PRO A 106 1.98 17.87 3.54
C PRO A 106 1.65 16.78 2.52
N PHE A 107 0.82 17.13 1.52
CA PHE A 107 0.39 16.20 0.49
C PHE A 107 1.59 15.61 -0.28
N ALA A 108 1.63 14.28 -0.39
CA ALA A 108 2.55 13.58 -1.28
C ALA A 108 1.91 12.28 -1.81
N ALA A 109 1.96 12.11 -3.12
CA ALA A 109 1.40 10.98 -3.84
C ALA A 109 2.30 10.53 -5.00
N LEU A 110 2.20 9.25 -5.36
CA LEU A 110 2.91 8.67 -6.50
C LEU A 110 1.91 8.22 -7.57
N ALA A 111 2.09 8.70 -8.80
CA ALA A 111 1.34 8.23 -9.95
C ALA A 111 1.90 6.88 -10.42
N PHE A 112 1.16 5.78 -10.24
CA PHE A 112 1.67 4.43 -10.52
C PHE A 112 1.09 3.80 -11.79
N LYS A 113 0.00 4.35 -12.34
CA LYS A 113 -0.59 3.84 -13.57
C LYS A 113 -1.30 4.93 -14.35
N ILE A 114 -1.08 4.92 -15.65
CA ILE A 114 -1.85 5.73 -16.60
C ILE A 114 -2.68 4.80 -17.47
N ALA A 115 -3.96 5.12 -17.62
CA ALA A 115 -4.89 4.40 -18.46
C ALA A 115 -5.78 5.39 -19.22
N THR A 116 -6.20 5.02 -20.43
CA THR A 116 -7.14 5.82 -21.19
C THR A 116 -8.52 5.20 -21.08
N ASP A 117 -9.48 5.95 -20.55
CA ASP A 117 -10.88 5.58 -20.55
C ASP A 117 -11.62 6.18 -21.75
N PRO A 118 -12.47 5.42 -22.46
CA PRO A 118 -13.19 5.92 -23.63
C PRO A 118 -14.13 7.12 -23.37
N PHE A 119 -14.61 7.29 -22.14
CA PHE A 119 -15.62 8.30 -21.81
C PHE A 119 -15.02 9.52 -21.11
N VAL A 120 -14.04 9.32 -20.22
CA VAL A 120 -13.44 10.40 -19.43
C VAL A 120 -12.02 10.78 -19.86
N GLY A 121 -11.43 10.05 -20.80
CA GLY A 121 -10.09 10.33 -21.32
C GLY A 121 -8.99 9.78 -20.42
N ASN A 122 -7.92 10.56 -20.24
CA ASN A 122 -6.74 10.12 -19.50
C ASN A 122 -7.04 9.97 -17.99
N LEU A 123 -6.74 8.81 -17.43
CA LEU A 123 -6.81 8.49 -16.01
C LEU A 123 -5.40 8.27 -15.46
N THR A 124 -5.02 9.11 -14.51
CA THR A 124 -3.78 8.96 -13.74
C THR A 124 -4.12 8.40 -12.38
N PHE A 125 -3.82 7.13 -12.15
CA PHE A 125 -3.96 6.49 -10.84
C PHE A 125 -2.79 6.87 -9.95
N PHE A 126 -3.11 7.29 -8.74
CA PHE A 126 -2.12 7.69 -7.75
C PHE A 126 -2.43 7.09 -6.38
N ARG A 127 -1.37 6.83 -5.63
CA ARG A 127 -1.39 6.44 -4.21
C ARG A 127 -1.01 7.66 -3.39
N VAL A 128 -1.87 8.09 -2.47
CA VAL A 128 -1.53 9.14 -1.50
C VAL A 128 -0.81 8.50 -0.32
N TYR A 129 0.39 9.01 -0.01
CA TYR A 129 1.18 8.54 1.12
C TYR A 129 0.98 9.42 2.36
N SER A 130 0.92 10.74 2.16
CA SER A 130 0.71 11.71 3.24
C SER A 130 -0.20 12.85 2.78
N GLY A 131 -0.82 13.50 3.75
CA GLY A 131 -1.72 14.63 3.56
C GLY A 131 -3.00 14.28 2.82
N VAL A 132 -3.67 15.32 2.37
CA VAL A 132 -4.99 15.25 1.75
C VAL A 132 -5.00 16.09 0.49
N VAL A 133 -5.75 15.65 -0.53
CA VAL A 133 -5.98 16.44 -1.73
C VAL A 133 -7.44 16.49 -2.11
N ASN A 134 -7.91 17.66 -2.53
CA ASN A 134 -9.27 17.88 -2.95
C ASN A 134 -9.39 18.05 -4.47
N SER A 135 -10.57 17.73 -4.98
CA SER A 135 -10.97 18.09 -6.33
C SER A 135 -10.97 19.62 -6.48
N GLY A 136 -10.22 20.11 -7.45
CA GLY A 136 -9.98 21.51 -7.74
C GLY A 136 -8.58 22.01 -7.35
N ASP A 137 -7.88 21.29 -6.48
CA ASP A 137 -6.57 21.68 -5.94
C ASP A 137 -5.49 21.68 -7.03
N THR A 138 -4.48 22.51 -6.82
CA THR A 138 -3.28 22.55 -7.65
C THR A 138 -2.14 21.89 -6.89
N VAL A 139 -1.55 20.86 -7.47
CA VAL A 139 -0.42 20.12 -6.94
C VAL A 139 0.81 20.34 -7.81
N PHE A 140 1.98 20.04 -7.25
CA PHE A 140 3.25 20.21 -7.94
C PHE A 140 3.83 18.85 -8.34
N ASN A 141 4.25 18.73 -9.60
CA ASN A 141 5.06 17.63 -10.09
C ASN A 141 6.53 18.07 -10.13
N PRO A 142 7.34 17.69 -9.12
CA PRO A 142 8.74 18.11 -9.05
C PRO A 142 9.61 17.49 -10.15
N VAL A 143 9.27 16.29 -10.62
CA VAL A 143 10.03 15.59 -11.68
C VAL A 143 10.03 16.38 -12.99
N LYS A 144 8.97 17.15 -13.25
CA LYS A 144 8.80 17.97 -14.46
C LYS A 144 8.78 19.46 -14.17
N SER A 145 8.96 19.84 -12.90
CA SER A 145 8.82 21.22 -12.42
C SER A 145 7.54 21.91 -12.90
N ALA A 146 6.42 21.17 -12.91
CA ALA A 146 5.16 21.61 -13.49
C ALA A 146 4.04 21.60 -12.44
N ARG A 147 3.09 22.53 -12.57
CA ARG A 147 1.88 22.56 -11.73
C ARG A 147 0.75 21.83 -12.44
N GLU A 148 0.09 20.95 -11.72
CA GLU A 148 -1.02 20.14 -12.20
C GLU A 148 -2.28 20.47 -11.41
N ARG A 149 -3.39 20.69 -12.10
CA ARG A 149 -4.68 20.95 -11.45
C ARG A 149 -5.50 19.67 -11.43
N LEU A 150 -5.77 19.16 -10.24
CA LEU A 150 -6.62 17.98 -10.04
C LEU A 150 -8.07 18.38 -10.25
N GLY A 151 -8.57 18.25 -11.48
CA GLY A 151 -9.96 18.56 -11.81
C GLY A 151 -10.94 17.60 -11.12
N ARG A 152 -11.31 16.53 -11.82
CA ARG A 152 -12.21 15.50 -11.28
C ARG A 152 -11.42 14.30 -10.80
N ILE A 153 -11.78 13.79 -9.63
CA ILE A 153 -11.17 12.61 -9.01
C ILE A 153 -12.22 11.52 -8.91
N VAL A 154 -11.85 10.31 -9.30
CA VAL A 154 -12.75 9.15 -9.26
C VAL A 154 -12.10 7.97 -8.55
N GLN A 155 -12.91 7.23 -7.81
CA GLN A 155 -12.59 5.89 -7.33
C GLN A 155 -13.28 4.85 -8.21
N MET A 156 -12.50 3.83 -8.59
CA MET A 156 -12.96 2.75 -9.44
C MET A 156 -13.39 1.58 -8.55
N HIS A 157 -14.70 1.33 -8.48
CA HIS A 157 -15.26 0.16 -7.80
C HIS A 157 -15.52 -0.98 -8.80
N ALA A 158 -15.83 -2.17 -8.28
CA ALA A 158 -16.03 -3.37 -9.08
C ALA A 158 -17.06 -3.22 -10.22
N ASN A 159 -18.11 -2.41 -10.04
CA ASN A 159 -19.20 -2.25 -11.01
C ASN A 159 -19.55 -0.78 -11.32
N LYS A 160 -18.92 0.18 -10.65
CA LYS A 160 -19.26 1.60 -10.79
C LYS A 160 -18.04 2.48 -10.63
N ARG A 161 -18.15 3.71 -11.13
CA ARG A 161 -17.18 4.78 -10.91
C ARG A 161 -17.83 5.78 -9.98
N GLU A 162 -17.13 6.14 -8.91
CA GLU A 162 -17.62 7.08 -7.92
C GLU A 162 -16.76 8.33 -7.97
N GLU A 163 -17.39 9.48 -8.20
CA GLU A 163 -16.69 10.76 -8.16
C GLU A 163 -16.57 11.22 -6.71
N ILE A 164 -15.34 11.50 -6.29
CA ILE A 164 -15.00 11.87 -4.92
C ILE A 164 -14.38 13.26 -4.89
N LYS A 165 -14.55 13.95 -3.76
CA LYS A 165 -14.06 15.33 -3.59
C LYS A 165 -12.73 15.42 -2.85
N GLU A 166 -12.35 14.38 -2.11
CA GLU A 166 -11.21 14.34 -1.21
C GLU A 166 -10.56 12.96 -1.29
N VAL A 167 -9.23 12.90 -1.25
CA VAL A 167 -8.43 11.66 -1.14
C VAL A 167 -7.44 11.85 0.00
N ARG A 168 -7.39 10.90 0.93
CA ARG A 168 -6.64 11.01 2.19
C ARG A 168 -5.38 10.17 2.20
N ALA A 169 -4.56 10.34 3.23
CA ALA A 169 -3.34 9.56 3.40
C ALA A 169 -3.69 8.07 3.47
N GLY A 170 -3.07 7.28 2.60
CA GLY A 170 -3.35 5.85 2.52
C GLY A 170 -4.49 5.46 1.57
N ASP A 171 -5.07 6.39 0.80
CA ASP A 171 -6.05 6.08 -0.24
C ASP A 171 -5.42 5.93 -1.64
N ILE A 172 -6.19 5.31 -2.54
CA ILE A 172 -5.89 5.24 -3.98
C ILE A 172 -7.08 5.81 -4.75
N ALA A 173 -6.80 6.67 -5.73
CA ALA A 173 -7.80 7.23 -6.62
C ALA A 173 -7.20 7.47 -8.02
N ALA A 174 -8.05 7.89 -8.96
CA ALA A 174 -7.64 8.32 -10.30
C ALA A 174 -8.04 9.77 -10.56
N ALA A 175 -7.08 10.56 -11.01
CA ALA A 175 -7.30 11.92 -11.50
C ALA A 175 -7.61 11.89 -13.00
N ILE A 176 -8.63 12.62 -13.41
CA ILE A 176 -9.03 12.73 -14.82
C ILE A 176 -8.34 13.93 -15.47
N GLY A 177 -7.70 13.68 -16.62
CA GLY A 177 -7.28 14.74 -17.54
C GLY A 177 -5.96 15.42 -17.19
N LEU A 178 -5.12 14.81 -16.35
CA LEU A 178 -3.74 15.27 -16.17
C LEU A 178 -2.96 15.07 -17.47
N LYS A 179 -2.24 16.11 -17.90
CA LYS A 179 -1.60 16.15 -19.22
C LYS A 179 -0.14 15.78 -19.18
N GLU A 180 0.58 16.28 -18.18
CA GLU A 180 2.04 16.14 -18.13
C GLU A 180 2.46 15.09 -17.10
N VAL A 181 1.57 14.33 -16.49
CA VAL A 181 1.95 13.29 -15.51
C VAL A 181 2.27 11.97 -16.21
N THR A 182 3.41 11.37 -15.89
CA THR A 182 3.81 10.01 -16.32
C THR A 182 3.82 9.01 -15.16
N THR A 183 3.86 7.71 -15.48
CA THR A 183 4.03 6.66 -14.47
C THR A 183 5.38 6.84 -13.75
N GLY A 184 5.34 6.79 -12.42
CA GLY A 184 6.46 7.03 -11.52
C GLY A 184 6.63 8.50 -11.11
N ASP A 185 5.80 9.43 -11.62
CA ASP A 185 5.89 10.83 -11.22
C ASP A 185 5.32 11.04 -9.80
N THR A 186 5.93 11.96 -9.05
CA THR A 186 5.41 12.42 -7.76
C THR A 186 4.45 13.59 -7.96
N LEU A 187 3.38 13.64 -7.16
CA LEU A 187 2.50 14.80 -7.00
C LEU A 187 2.56 15.22 -5.53
N CYS A 188 2.92 16.46 -5.25
CA CYS A 188 3.11 16.94 -3.88
C CYS A 188 2.60 18.36 -3.67
N ASP A 189 2.57 18.79 -2.42
CA ASP A 189 2.33 20.17 -2.02
C ASP A 189 3.42 21.11 -2.57
N GLN A 190 3.03 22.28 -3.07
CA GLN A 190 3.95 23.20 -3.74
C GLN A 190 4.93 23.87 -2.76
N ASP A 191 4.52 24.08 -1.52
CA ASP A 191 5.36 24.72 -0.51
C ASP A 191 6.25 23.69 0.22
N ASN A 192 5.93 22.39 0.08
CA ASN A 192 6.62 21.28 0.75
C ASN A 192 7.04 20.19 -0.25
N VAL A 193 7.84 20.60 -1.24
CA VAL A 193 8.28 19.75 -2.35
C VAL A 193 9.06 18.53 -1.86
N ILE A 194 8.72 17.36 -2.40
CA ILE A 194 9.43 16.09 -2.21
C ILE A 194 9.34 15.27 -3.50
N ILE A 195 10.42 14.60 -3.87
CA ILE A 195 10.45 13.62 -4.96
C ILE A 195 10.47 12.24 -4.31
N LEU A 196 9.40 11.47 -4.47
CA LEU A 196 9.31 10.11 -3.95
C LEU A 196 10.15 9.16 -4.81
N GLU A 197 10.61 8.07 -4.19
CA GLU A 197 11.39 7.04 -4.88
C GLU A 197 10.63 6.50 -6.10
N ARG A 198 11.28 6.58 -7.27
CA ARG A 198 10.70 6.15 -8.54
C ARG A 198 10.90 4.65 -8.71
N MET A 199 9.87 3.96 -9.21
CA MET A 199 10.03 2.58 -9.66
C MET A 199 11.08 2.51 -10.77
N GLU A 200 12.11 1.70 -10.57
CA GLU A 200 13.12 1.41 -11.57
C GLU A 200 12.50 0.53 -12.67
N PHE A 201 12.44 1.04 -13.90
CA PHE A 201 11.96 0.27 -15.04
C PHE A 201 13.17 -0.37 -15.74
N PRO A 202 13.21 -1.71 -15.87
CA PRO A 202 14.32 -2.37 -16.55
C PRO A 202 14.38 -1.96 -18.02
N GLU A 203 15.58 -1.83 -18.56
CA GLU A 203 15.77 -1.49 -19.97
C GLU A 203 15.19 -2.58 -20.88
N PRO A 204 14.52 -2.20 -22.00
CA PRO A 204 14.00 -3.18 -22.95
C PRO A 204 15.13 -4.02 -23.56
N VAL A 205 15.12 -5.33 -23.29
CA VAL A 205 16.11 -6.27 -23.83
C VAL A 205 15.71 -6.88 -25.18
N ILE A 206 14.49 -6.60 -25.66
CA ILE A 206 13.94 -7.08 -26.93
C ILE A 206 13.29 -5.92 -27.66
N SER A 207 13.57 -5.76 -28.96
CA SER A 207 12.94 -4.78 -29.84
C SER A 207 12.37 -5.46 -31.08
N ILE A 208 11.18 -5.02 -31.53
CA ILE A 208 10.59 -5.39 -32.81
C ILE A 208 10.62 -4.16 -33.72
N ALA A 209 11.10 -4.32 -34.96
CA ALA A 209 11.00 -3.26 -35.96
C ALA A 209 9.56 -3.16 -36.48
N VAL A 210 8.97 -1.96 -36.38
CA VAL A 210 7.61 -1.62 -36.83
C VAL A 210 7.70 -0.67 -38.02
#